data_AF-A0AA41Y8V7-F1
#
_entry.id   AF-A0AA41Y8V7-F1
#
_cell.length_a   1.000
_cell.length_b   1.000
_cell.length_c   1.000
_cell.angle_alpha   90.00
_cell.angle_beta   90.00
_cell.angle_gamma   90.00
#
_symmetry.space_group_name_H-M   'P 1'
#
loop_
_entity.id
_entity.type
_entity.pdbx_description
1 polymer ?
#
loop_
_entity_poly.entity_id
_entity_poly.type
_entity_poly.pdbx_seq_one_letter_code
_entity_poly.pdbx_strand_id
1 'polypeptide(L)'
;MKLGHIIFILTVFLLLSGCMVFSFYPLYRQEDLFANDLLVGEWLEEDSASWQFDFYYRGEEHLPENRDSTSFLLHIKDPDRKEARQASFRVHIIRLAGHYFLDFFLEEYFCDDVDLFDLHLMPVHSFARLDLQDSSAVIRWFDPAWLEDLFKKKREQISFQDNGDSFLLTAKTEELQKFVAKHANNPKAFSGGVVMELRRITR
;
A
#
# COMPACT_ATOMS: atom_id res chain seq x y z
N MET A 1 -19.08 39.05 6.75
CA MET A 1 -18.95 37.59 6.90
C MET A 1 -18.60 37.30 8.34
N LYS A 2 -19.47 36.60 9.08
CA LYS A 2 -19.33 36.44 10.54
C LYS A 2 -18.08 35.61 10.85
N LEU A 3 -17.28 36.04 11.81
CA LEU A 3 -16.00 35.44 12.23
C LEU A 3 -16.07 33.91 12.41
N GLY A 4 -17.23 33.37 12.82
CA GLY A 4 -17.47 31.93 12.92
C GLY A 4 -17.48 31.15 11.59
N HIS A 5 -17.82 31.77 10.46
CA HIS A 5 -17.73 31.13 9.15
C HIS A 5 -16.28 31.05 8.65
N ILE A 6 -15.42 32.00 9.05
CA ILE A 6 -13.99 31.99 8.70
C ILE A 6 -13.26 30.89 9.47
N ILE A 7 -13.60 30.68 10.76
CA ILE A 7 -13.02 29.59 11.57
C ILE A 7 -13.45 28.20 11.05
N PHE A 8 -14.71 28.06 10.61
CA PHE A 8 -15.21 26.79 10.08
C PHE A 8 -14.53 26.42 8.75
N ILE A 9 -14.31 27.39 7.87
CA ILE A 9 -13.61 27.17 6.58
C ILE A 9 -12.12 26.87 6.80
N LEU A 10 -11.45 27.51 7.78
CA LEU A 10 -10.05 27.21 8.11
C LEU A 10 -9.85 25.82 8.72
N THR A 11 -10.86 25.26 9.39
CA THR A 11 -10.77 23.92 10.02
C THR A 11 -10.96 22.80 8.98
N VAL A 12 -11.75 23.04 7.92
CA VAL A 12 -11.99 22.06 6.86
C VAL A 12 -10.80 21.94 5.89
N PHE A 13 -9.98 22.99 5.75
CA PHE A 13 -8.78 22.96 4.90
C PHE A 13 -7.61 22.14 5.47
N LEU A 14 -7.67 21.69 6.73
CA LEU A 14 -6.62 20.90 7.39
C LEU A 14 -6.78 19.38 7.25
N LEU A 15 -7.80 18.90 6.53
CA LEU A 15 -8.12 17.46 6.41
C LEU A 15 -7.76 16.85 5.05
N LEU A 16 -6.96 17.55 4.24
CA LEU A 16 -6.54 17.07 2.92
C LEU A 16 -5.15 16.41 2.92
N SER A 17 -4.53 16.17 4.09
CA SER A 17 -3.31 15.37 4.17
C SER A 17 -3.64 13.90 3.87
N GLY A 18 -2.97 13.34 2.86
CA GLY A 18 -3.34 12.11 2.16
C GLY A 18 -3.73 10.90 3.02
N CYS A 19 -4.70 10.12 2.53
CA CYS A 19 -5.24 8.92 3.18
C CYS A 19 -4.25 7.75 3.28
N MET A 20 -3.10 7.81 2.61
CA MET A 20 -2.13 6.72 2.55
C MET A 20 -0.71 7.23 2.72
N VAL A 21 0.12 6.40 3.35
CA VAL A 21 1.54 6.68 3.57
C VAL A 21 2.36 5.94 2.54
N PHE A 22 3.21 6.70 1.85
CA PHE A 22 4.06 6.21 0.79
C PHE A 22 5.52 6.11 1.26
N SER A 23 6.28 5.25 0.59
CA SER A 23 7.71 5.13 0.78
C SER A 23 8.43 5.05 -0.55
N PHE A 24 9.59 5.71 -0.61
CA PHE A 24 10.46 5.64 -1.78
C PHE A 24 11.19 4.30 -1.87
N TYR A 25 11.56 3.70 -0.74
CA TYR A 25 12.25 2.41 -0.69
C TYR A 25 11.26 1.29 -0.32
N PRO A 26 11.48 0.06 -0.80
CA PRO A 26 10.66 -1.08 -0.39
C PRO A 26 10.83 -1.36 1.10
N LEU A 27 9.80 -1.94 1.71
CA LEU A 27 9.83 -2.48 3.07
C LEU A 27 10.63 -3.80 3.17
N TYR A 28 11.07 -4.36 2.05
CA TYR A 28 11.75 -5.65 1.97
C TYR A 28 13.11 -5.57 1.27
N ARG A 29 14.01 -6.48 1.66
CA ARG A 29 15.17 -6.93 0.91
C ARG A 29 14.85 -8.29 0.30
N GLN A 30 15.66 -8.71 -0.67
CA GLN A 30 15.49 -10.02 -1.32
C GLN A 30 15.56 -11.20 -0.33
N GLU A 31 16.34 -11.06 0.75
CA GLU A 31 16.47 -12.06 1.82
C GLU A 31 15.25 -12.17 2.74
N ASP A 32 14.35 -11.18 2.74
CA ASP A 32 13.12 -11.19 3.55
C ASP A 32 11.97 -11.94 2.87
N LEU A 33 12.10 -12.15 1.55
CA LEU A 33 11.09 -12.77 0.72
C LEU A 33 11.10 -14.29 0.88
N PHE A 34 9.92 -14.91 0.89
CA PHE A 34 9.77 -16.35 1.01
C PHE A 34 8.72 -16.88 0.05
N ALA A 35 8.95 -18.07 -0.51
CA ALA A 35 8.02 -18.70 -1.43
C ALA A 35 6.70 -19.02 -0.72
N ASN A 36 5.57 -18.59 -1.28
CA ASN A 36 4.24 -18.81 -0.72
C ASN A 36 3.14 -18.60 -1.78
N ASP A 37 1.92 -19.01 -1.46
CA ASP A 37 0.72 -18.87 -2.30
C ASP A 37 -0.43 -18.16 -1.55
N LEU A 38 -0.12 -17.46 -0.45
CA LEU A 38 -1.09 -16.99 0.54
C LEU A 38 -2.21 -16.12 -0.07
N LEU A 39 -1.86 -15.26 -1.01
CA LEU A 39 -2.80 -14.34 -1.65
C LEU A 39 -3.37 -14.84 -2.98
N VAL A 40 -2.79 -15.89 -3.59
CA VAL A 40 -3.15 -16.32 -4.95
C VAL A 40 -4.64 -16.61 -5.05
N GLY A 41 -5.30 -16.04 -6.06
CA GLY A 41 -6.72 -16.21 -6.33
C GLY A 41 -7.52 -14.90 -6.36
N GLU A 42 -8.83 -15.05 -6.44
CA GLU A 42 -9.78 -13.93 -6.53
C GLU A 42 -10.38 -13.63 -5.15
N TRP A 43 -10.42 -12.36 -4.78
CA TRP A 43 -10.98 -11.87 -3.54
C TRP A 43 -12.00 -10.76 -3.79
N LEU A 44 -13.06 -10.71 -2.99
CA LEU A 44 -14.13 -9.72 -3.10
C LEU A 44 -14.05 -8.73 -1.93
N GLU A 45 -14.05 -7.43 -2.25
CA GLU A 45 -14.11 -6.31 -1.32
C GLU A 45 -15.58 -5.88 -1.15
N GLU A 46 -16.21 -6.20 -0.01
CA GLU A 46 -17.57 -5.77 0.36
C GLU A 46 -18.60 -5.70 -0.81
N ASP A 47 -18.58 -6.70 -1.69
CA ASP A 47 -19.44 -6.85 -2.89
C ASP A 47 -19.26 -5.79 -3.99
N SER A 48 -18.16 -5.03 -3.99
CA SER A 48 -17.85 -3.97 -4.95
C SER A 48 -16.75 -4.38 -5.94
N ALA A 49 -15.48 -4.22 -5.54
CA ALA A 49 -14.31 -4.52 -6.34
C ALA A 49 -13.82 -5.96 -6.14
N SER A 50 -13.28 -6.57 -7.19
CA SER A 50 -12.55 -7.84 -7.07
C SER A 50 -11.05 -7.65 -7.22
N TRP A 51 -10.31 -8.25 -6.29
CA TRP A 51 -8.86 -8.25 -6.21
C TRP A 51 -8.36 -9.59 -6.71
N GLN A 52 -7.70 -9.59 -7.85
CA GLN A 52 -7.13 -10.79 -8.46
C GLN A 52 -5.62 -10.79 -8.21
N PHE A 53 -5.15 -11.77 -7.45
CA PHE A 53 -3.72 -11.99 -7.22
C PHE A 53 -3.25 -13.21 -8.01
N ASP A 54 -2.24 -13.01 -8.84
CA ASP A 54 -1.53 -14.06 -9.56
C ASP A 54 -0.05 -14.05 -9.20
N PHE A 55 0.65 -15.16 -9.45
CA PHE A 55 2.11 -15.15 -9.35
C PHE A 55 2.70 -14.18 -10.38
N TYR A 56 3.76 -13.49 -10.00
CA TYR A 56 4.57 -12.74 -10.95
C TYR A 56 5.36 -13.71 -11.84
N TYR A 57 5.44 -13.42 -13.14
CA TYR A 57 6.27 -14.17 -14.09
C TYR A 57 7.37 -13.26 -14.62
N ARG A 58 8.60 -13.79 -14.68
CA ARG A 58 9.75 -13.06 -15.22
C ARG A 58 9.77 -13.17 -16.74
N GLY A 59 9.62 -12.04 -17.44
CA GLY A 59 9.54 -12.00 -18.90
C GLY A 59 8.11 -12.13 -19.41
N GLU A 60 7.93 -12.04 -20.73
CA GLU A 60 6.61 -11.99 -21.37
C GLU A 60 5.88 -13.34 -21.37
N GLU A 61 6.61 -14.44 -21.29
CA GLU A 61 6.04 -15.79 -21.37
C GLU A 61 5.70 -16.34 -19.97
N HIS A 62 4.41 -16.68 -19.78
CA HIS A 62 3.88 -17.27 -18.54
C HIS A 62 4.21 -18.77 -18.43
N LEU A 63 5.51 -19.09 -18.42
CA LEU A 63 6.01 -20.46 -18.27
C LEU A 63 6.27 -20.79 -16.79
N PRO A 64 6.06 -22.05 -16.35
CA PRO A 64 6.27 -22.45 -14.96
C PRO A 64 7.66 -22.12 -14.39
N GLU A 65 8.70 -22.21 -15.20
CA GLU A 65 10.09 -21.88 -14.86
C GLU A 65 10.34 -20.39 -14.63
N ASN A 66 9.49 -19.52 -15.19
CA ASN A 66 9.56 -18.07 -15.04
C ASN A 66 8.76 -17.58 -13.83
N ARG A 67 8.01 -18.46 -13.17
CA ARG A 67 7.14 -18.13 -12.05
C ARG A 67 7.95 -17.77 -10.81
N ASP A 68 7.72 -16.56 -10.29
CA ASP A 68 8.28 -16.10 -9.04
C ASP A 68 7.28 -16.35 -7.89
N SER A 69 7.54 -17.38 -7.08
CA SER A 69 6.68 -17.69 -5.92
C SER A 69 6.86 -16.74 -4.72
N THR A 70 7.66 -15.68 -4.87
CA THR A 70 7.88 -14.66 -3.83
C THR A 70 7.24 -13.31 -4.16
N SER A 71 6.69 -13.14 -5.37
CA SER A 71 6.12 -11.90 -5.88
C SER A 71 4.76 -12.17 -6.52
N PHE A 72 3.82 -11.26 -6.32
CA PHE A 72 2.46 -11.35 -6.83
C PHE A 72 2.14 -10.17 -7.73
N LEU A 73 1.35 -10.41 -8.77
CA LEU A 73 0.72 -9.38 -9.57
C LEU A 73 -0.72 -9.21 -9.10
N LEU A 74 -1.10 -7.98 -8.75
CA LEU A 74 -2.44 -7.63 -8.31
C LEU A 74 -3.12 -6.79 -9.39
N HIS A 75 -4.29 -7.26 -9.82
CA HIS A 75 -5.24 -6.49 -10.62
C HIS A 75 -6.52 -6.24 -9.81
N ILE A 76 -6.95 -4.99 -9.74
CA ILE A 76 -8.21 -4.61 -9.08
C ILE A 76 -9.24 -4.31 -10.16
N LYS A 77 -10.35 -5.04 -10.15
CA LYS A 77 -11.49 -4.84 -11.04
C LYS A 77 -12.59 -4.12 -10.28
N ASP A 78 -12.81 -2.87 -10.62
CA ASP A 78 -13.86 -2.03 -10.07
C ASP A 78 -14.95 -1.84 -11.15
N PRO A 79 -16.15 -2.44 -11.00
CA PRO A 79 -17.20 -2.39 -12.01
C PRO A 79 -17.75 -0.96 -12.23
N ASP A 80 -17.59 -0.06 -11.26
CA ASP A 80 -18.06 1.32 -11.36
C ASP A 80 -17.05 2.24 -12.08
N ARG A 81 -15.80 1.80 -12.25
CA ARG A 81 -14.78 2.50 -13.04
C ARG A 81 -14.85 2.10 -14.51
N LYS A 82 -15.57 2.92 -15.29
CA LYS A 82 -15.75 2.75 -16.75
C LYS A 82 -14.46 2.75 -17.56
N GLU A 83 -13.40 3.39 -17.05
CA GLU A 83 -12.07 3.45 -17.64
C GLU A 83 -11.03 3.38 -16.50
N ALA A 84 -10.87 2.21 -15.89
CA ALA A 84 -9.64 1.99 -15.13
C ALA A 84 -8.50 1.84 -16.15
N ARG A 85 -7.52 2.75 -16.14
CA ARG A 85 -6.18 2.41 -16.64
C ARG A 85 -5.86 1.02 -16.08
N GLN A 86 -5.41 0.08 -16.91
CA GLN A 86 -5.01 -1.27 -16.47
C GLN A 86 -3.73 -1.15 -15.62
N ALA A 87 -3.87 -0.57 -14.44
CA ALA A 87 -2.81 -0.47 -13.47
C ALA A 87 -2.74 -1.81 -12.74
N SER A 88 -1.54 -2.36 -12.69
CA SER A 88 -1.25 -3.56 -11.91
C SER A 88 -0.25 -3.20 -10.81
N PHE A 89 -0.36 -3.86 -9.68
CA PHE A 89 0.59 -3.71 -8.59
C PHE A 89 1.44 -4.97 -8.47
N ARG A 90 2.74 -4.79 -8.34
CA ARG A 90 3.62 -5.83 -7.79
C ARG A 90 3.48 -5.81 -6.29
N VAL A 91 3.16 -6.95 -5.71
CA VAL A 91 2.93 -7.11 -4.27
C VAL A 91 3.87 -8.16 -3.72
N HIS A 92 4.55 -7.83 -2.63
CA HIS A 92 5.38 -8.78 -1.88
C HIS A 92 4.86 -8.97 -0.46
N ILE A 93 5.08 -10.16 0.10
CA ILE A 93 4.73 -10.48 1.48
C ILE A 93 6.02 -10.70 2.27
N ILE A 94 6.14 -10.00 3.39
CA ILE A 94 7.22 -10.22 4.36
C ILE A 94 6.67 -10.48 5.76
N ARG A 95 7.52 -10.97 6.65
CA ARG A 95 7.21 -11.15 8.07
C ARG A 95 8.00 -10.16 8.92
N LEU A 96 7.32 -9.31 9.68
CA LEU A 96 7.95 -8.40 10.64
C LEU A 96 7.23 -8.47 11.98
N ALA A 97 7.99 -8.64 13.06
CA ALA A 97 7.47 -8.68 14.44
C ALA A 97 6.27 -9.63 14.66
N GLY A 98 6.26 -10.77 13.96
CA GLY A 98 5.20 -11.79 14.07
C GLY A 98 3.99 -11.57 13.17
N HIS A 99 3.97 -10.51 12.36
CA HIS A 99 2.87 -10.18 11.46
C HIS A 99 3.30 -10.28 9.99
N TYR A 100 2.34 -10.52 9.10
CA TYR A 100 2.57 -10.32 7.67
C TYR A 100 2.40 -8.85 7.31
N PHE A 101 3.28 -8.37 6.45
CA PHE A 101 3.15 -7.07 5.81
C PHE A 101 3.18 -7.25 4.29
N LEU A 102 2.35 -6.47 3.63
CA LEU A 102 2.32 -6.30 2.19
C LEU A 102 3.11 -5.05 1.83
N ASP A 103 3.92 -5.17 0.79
CA ASP A 103 4.55 -4.05 0.09
C ASP A 103 3.96 -4.00 -1.31
N PHE A 104 3.26 -2.91 -1.62
CA PHE A 104 2.65 -2.64 -2.92
C PHE A 104 3.51 -1.66 -3.69
N PHE A 105 3.80 -1.99 -4.95
CA PHE A 105 4.51 -1.13 -5.89
C PHE A 105 3.77 -1.14 -7.22
N LEU A 106 3.65 0.02 -7.86
CA LEU A 106 2.98 0.12 -9.16
C LEU A 106 3.87 -0.53 -10.24
N GLU A 107 3.38 -1.59 -10.88
CA GLU A 107 4.14 -2.39 -11.85
C GLU A 107 3.96 -1.84 -13.27
N GLU A 108 2.75 -1.95 -13.81
CA GLU A 108 2.38 -1.41 -15.11
C GLU A 108 1.45 -0.22 -14.91
N TYR A 109 1.79 0.87 -15.58
CA TYR A 109 1.02 2.11 -15.55
C TYR A 109 1.10 2.89 -16.86
N PHE A 110 2.22 2.76 -17.58
CA PHE A 110 2.43 3.44 -18.85
C PHE A 110 1.62 2.79 -19.97
N CYS A 111 0.93 3.60 -20.75
CA CYS A 111 0.47 3.23 -22.08
C CYS A 111 1.63 3.34 -23.09
N ASP A 112 1.52 2.64 -24.22
CA ASP A 112 2.51 2.69 -25.30
C ASP A 112 2.80 4.13 -25.79
N ASP A 113 1.83 5.03 -25.62
CA ASP A 113 1.96 6.47 -25.83
C ASP A 113 2.21 7.20 -24.49
N VAL A 114 3.49 7.33 -24.10
CA VAL A 114 3.90 8.08 -22.91
C VAL A 114 3.69 9.59 -23.13
N ASP A 115 2.87 10.24 -22.30
CA ASP A 115 2.65 11.68 -22.36
C ASP A 115 3.46 12.47 -21.31
N LEU A 116 3.32 13.80 -21.33
CA LEU A 116 4.01 14.68 -20.36
C LEU A 116 3.59 14.38 -18.92
N PHE A 117 2.33 14.01 -18.69
CA PHE A 117 1.84 13.67 -17.36
C PHE A 117 2.52 12.39 -16.86
N ASP A 118 2.64 11.38 -17.70
CA ASP A 118 3.29 10.11 -17.36
C ASP A 118 4.78 10.29 -17.01
N LEU A 119 5.49 11.18 -17.70
CA LEU A 119 6.90 11.51 -17.40
C LEU A 119 7.12 12.15 -16.02
N HIS A 120 6.06 12.68 -15.40
CA HIS A 120 6.13 13.28 -14.06
C HIS A 120 5.70 12.31 -12.97
N LEU A 121 5.39 11.06 -13.32
CA LEU A 121 5.02 10.05 -12.34
C LEU A 121 6.24 9.29 -11.85
N MET A 122 6.33 9.20 -10.53
CA MET A 122 7.31 8.40 -9.83
C MET A 122 6.57 7.33 -9.05
N PRO A 123 6.64 6.05 -9.46
CA PRO A 123 6.11 4.94 -8.68
C PRO A 123 6.73 4.91 -7.29
N VAL A 124 5.89 4.76 -6.27
CA VAL A 124 6.29 4.66 -4.86
C VAL A 124 5.69 3.40 -4.24
N HIS A 125 6.27 2.97 -3.14
CA HIS A 125 5.78 1.87 -2.34
C HIS A 125 4.68 2.34 -1.37
N SER A 126 3.75 1.46 -1.04
CA SER A 126 2.94 1.58 0.17
C SER A 126 2.94 0.23 0.89
N PHE A 127 2.78 0.25 2.20
CA PHE A 127 2.80 -1.00 2.97
C PHE A 127 1.66 -1.06 3.98
N ALA A 128 1.17 -2.28 4.19
CA ALA A 128 0.03 -2.57 5.03
C ALA A 128 0.22 -3.86 5.81
N ARG A 129 -0.35 -3.94 7.01
CA ARG A 129 -0.41 -5.20 7.76
C ARG A 129 -1.46 -6.09 7.12
N LEU A 130 -1.16 -7.37 7.01
CA LEU A 130 -2.07 -8.40 6.51
C LEU A 130 -2.42 -9.37 7.63
N ASP A 131 -3.71 -9.42 7.97
CA ASP A 131 -4.30 -10.41 8.86
C ASP A 131 -5.04 -11.44 7.99
N LEU A 132 -4.50 -12.66 7.86
CA LEU A 132 -5.09 -13.75 7.06
C LEU A 132 -5.82 -14.77 7.93
N GLN A 133 -6.98 -15.22 7.45
CA GLN A 133 -7.71 -16.41 7.88
C GLN A 133 -8.15 -17.19 6.64
N ASP A 134 -8.59 -18.44 6.79
CA ASP A 134 -8.79 -19.40 5.69
C ASP A 134 -9.47 -18.79 4.44
N SER A 135 -10.58 -18.06 4.64
CA SER A 135 -11.36 -17.43 3.55
C SER A 135 -11.46 -15.91 3.66
N SER A 136 -10.69 -15.27 4.54
CA SER A 136 -10.73 -13.82 4.72
C SER A 136 -9.33 -13.22 4.88
N ALA A 137 -9.16 -12.03 4.31
CA ALA A 137 -7.96 -11.22 4.48
C ALA A 137 -8.37 -9.84 4.93
N VAL A 138 -7.69 -9.30 5.94
CA VAL A 138 -7.85 -7.90 6.33
C VAL A 138 -6.53 -7.18 6.14
N ILE A 139 -6.53 -6.18 5.26
CA ILE A 139 -5.36 -5.36 4.95
C ILE A 139 -5.53 -4.01 5.64
N ARG A 140 -4.55 -3.61 6.45
CA ARG A 140 -4.60 -2.38 7.25
C ARG A 140 -3.38 -1.51 6.97
N TRP A 141 -3.59 -0.35 6.36
CA TRP A 141 -2.54 0.65 6.22
C TRP A 141 -2.35 1.40 7.54
N PHE A 142 -1.18 2.03 7.68
CA PHE A 142 -0.93 2.90 8.81
C PHE A 142 -1.87 4.11 8.78
N ASP A 143 -2.23 4.58 9.98
CA ASP A 143 -2.99 5.80 10.21
C ASP A 143 -2.11 7.02 9.85
N PRO A 144 -2.45 7.79 8.79
CA PRO A 144 -1.65 8.93 8.36
C PRO A 144 -1.54 10.03 9.42
N ALA A 145 -2.63 10.29 10.15
CA ALA A 145 -2.64 11.32 11.19
C ALA A 145 -1.79 10.91 12.40
N TRP A 146 -1.80 9.62 12.74
CA TRP A 146 -0.94 9.08 13.79
C TRP A 146 0.56 9.17 13.41
N LEU A 147 0.90 8.88 12.15
CA LEU A 147 2.27 9.01 11.64
C LEU A 147 2.74 10.47 11.61
N GLU A 148 1.90 11.36 11.11
CA GLU A 148 2.16 12.79 11.11
C GLU A 148 2.44 13.31 12.53
N ASP A 149 1.65 12.88 13.52
CA ASP A 149 1.86 13.24 14.93
C ASP A 149 3.22 12.76 15.45
N LEU A 150 3.62 11.54 15.12
CA LEU A 150 4.92 10.98 15.51
C LEU A 150 6.08 11.78 14.91
N PHE A 151 5.99 12.10 13.62
CA PHE A 151 7.05 12.79 12.89
C PHE A 151 7.18 14.25 13.32
N LYS A 152 6.06 14.98 13.40
CA LYS A 152 6.07 16.40 13.82
C LYS A 152 6.50 16.58 15.28
N LYS A 153 6.16 15.65 16.17
CA LYS A 153 6.60 15.68 17.57
C LYS A 153 8.02 15.14 17.79
N LYS A 154 8.75 14.78 16.72
CA LYS A 154 10.10 14.18 16.76
C LYS A 154 10.19 12.97 17.71
N ARG A 155 9.09 12.21 17.82
CA ARG A 155 9.04 11.02 18.68
C ARG A 155 9.74 9.82 18.05
N GLU A 156 9.93 9.87 16.73
CA GLU A 156 10.68 8.90 15.95
C GLU A 156 11.68 9.64 15.05
N GLN A 157 12.88 9.08 14.90
CA GLN A 157 13.87 9.52 13.92
C GLN A 157 13.77 8.60 12.72
N ILE A 158 12.90 8.94 11.78
CA ILE A 158 12.83 8.31 10.47
C ILE A 158 12.87 9.40 9.41
N SER A 159 13.55 9.12 8.30
CA SER A 159 13.67 10.09 7.21
C SER A 159 12.38 10.12 6.39
N PHE A 160 11.82 11.31 6.24
CA PHE A 160 10.62 11.58 5.45
C PHE A 160 10.75 12.94 4.75
N GLN A 161 9.97 13.13 3.69
CA GLN A 161 9.76 14.40 3.02
C GLN A 161 8.29 14.76 3.09
N ASP A 162 8.02 16.05 3.26
CA ASP A 162 6.68 16.63 3.31
C ASP A 162 6.66 17.77 2.29
N ASN A 163 5.82 17.65 1.27
CA ASN A 163 5.66 18.67 0.24
C ASN A 163 4.41 19.55 0.47
N GLY A 164 3.72 19.40 1.61
CA GLY A 164 2.49 20.08 1.96
C GLY A 164 1.22 19.31 1.56
N ASP A 165 1.32 18.43 0.55
CA ASP A 165 0.19 17.63 0.06
C ASP A 165 0.26 16.16 0.54
N SER A 166 1.49 15.64 0.68
CA SER A 166 1.75 14.23 0.96
C SER A 166 3.03 14.03 1.77
N PHE A 167 3.03 12.97 2.59
CA PHE A 167 4.22 12.48 3.27
C PHE A 167 4.84 11.33 2.48
N LEU A 168 6.14 11.42 2.22
CA LEU A 168 6.92 10.37 1.59
C LEU A 168 8.04 9.92 2.52
N LEU A 169 8.00 8.67 2.97
CA LEU A 169 9.10 8.06 3.70
C LEU A 169 10.29 7.86 2.77
N THR A 170 11.45 8.37 3.16
CA THR A 170 12.71 8.28 2.41
C THR A 170 13.80 7.53 3.16
N ALA A 171 13.47 6.99 4.34
CA ALA A 171 14.33 6.08 5.09
C ALA A 171 14.65 4.82 4.28
N LYS A 172 15.85 4.28 4.48
CA LYS A 172 16.26 3.04 3.81
C LYS A 172 15.47 1.86 4.38
N THR A 173 15.35 0.79 3.60
CA THR A 173 14.62 -0.44 3.96
C THR A 173 14.90 -0.94 5.39
N GLU A 174 16.15 -0.92 5.84
CA GLU A 174 16.49 -1.36 7.21
C GLU A 174 15.83 -0.50 8.31
N GLU A 175 15.82 0.81 8.10
CA GLU A 175 15.19 1.76 9.03
C GLU A 175 13.67 1.66 8.96
N LEU A 176 13.11 1.47 7.75
CA LEU A 176 11.68 1.20 7.55
C LEU A 176 11.24 -0.06 8.29
N GLN A 177 12.00 -1.16 8.17
CA GLN A 177 11.70 -2.41 8.86
C GLN A 177 11.76 -2.26 10.38
N LYS A 178 12.77 -1.56 10.92
CA LYS A 178 12.86 -1.27 12.36
C LYS A 178 11.66 -0.45 12.83
N PHE A 179 11.27 0.57 12.06
CA PHE A 179 10.12 1.41 12.35
C PHE A 179 8.81 0.60 12.34
N VAL A 180 8.55 -0.16 11.27
CA VAL A 180 7.34 -0.98 11.16
C VAL A 180 7.29 -2.05 12.25
N ALA A 181 8.39 -2.76 12.51
CA ALA A 181 8.46 -3.77 13.56
C ALA A 181 8.19 -3.20 14.95
N LYS A 182 8.69 -2.00 15.26
CA LYS A 182 8.46 -1.30 16.53
C LYS A 182 6.98 -0.97 16.76
N HIS A 183 6.23 -0.69 15.68
CA HIS A 183 4.85 -0.23 15.76
C HIS A 183 3.81 -1.25 15.30
N ALA A 184 4.21 -2.42 14.81
CA ALA A 184 3.34 -3.47 14.29
C ALA A 184 2.25 -3.93 15.28
N ASN A 185 2.58 -3.92 16.57
CA ASN A 185 1.69 -4.33 17.66
C ASN A 185 0.95 -3.16 18.32
N ASN A 186 1.10 -1.92 17.84
CA ASN A 186 0.41 -0.76 18.40
C ASN A 186 -0.92 -0.55 17.67
N PRO A 187 -2.09 -0.77 18.31
CA PRO A 187 -3.38 -0.61 17.64
C PRO A 187 -3.63 0.81 17.12
N LYS A 188 -3.08 1.83 17.79
CA LYS A 188 -3.20 3.24 17.37
C LYS A 188 -2.49 3.52 16.05
N ALA A 189 -1.52 2.69 15.67
CA ALA A 189 -0.80 2.86 14.42
C ALA A 189 -1.67 2.57 13.18
N PHE A 190 -2.83 1.93 13.36
CA PHE A 190 -3.71 1.50 12.28
C PHE A 190 -5.17 2.00 12.43
N SER A 191 -5.50 2.69 13.52
CA SER A 191 -6.90 2.97 13.90
C SER A 191 -7.65 3.90 12.95
N GLY A 192 -6.96 4.89 12.37
CA GLY A 192 -7.50 5.79 11.35
C GLY A 192 -6.95 5.49 9.95
N GLY A 193 -6.28 4.34 9.77
CA GLY A 193 -5.78 3.91 8.47
C GLY A 193 -6.89 3.32 7.61
N VAL A 194 -6.63 3.27 6.31
CA VAL A 194 -7.50 2.55 5.36
C VAL A 194 -7.49 1.06 5.72
N VAL A 195 -8.67 0.44 5.76
CA VAL A 195 -8.88 -0.98 6.00
C VAL A 195 -9.61 -1.57 4.81
N MET A 196 -9.08 -2.69 4.29
CA MET A 196 -9.72 -3.47 3.25
C MET A 196 -10.05 -4.84 3.81
N GLU A 197 -11.34 -5.21 3.77
CA GLU A 197 -11.81 -6.53 4.16
C GLU A 197 -12.14 -7.34 2.91
N LEU A 198 -11.37 -8.40 2.69
CA LEU A 198 -11.45 -9.22 1.50
C LEU A 198 -11.96 -10.61 1.85
N ARG A 199 -12.85 -11.15 1.02
CA ARG A 199 -13.31 -12.54 1.10
C ARG A 199 -12.88 -13.32 -0.12
N ARG A 200 -12.26 -14.48 0.09
CA ARG A 200 -11.82 -15.33 -1.01
C ARG A 200 -13.04 -15.88 -1.76
N ILE A 201 -13.03 -15.77 -3.08
CA ILE A 201 -14.05 -16.39 -3.94
C ILE A 201 -13.64 -17.84 -4.19
N THR A 202 -14.27 -18.78 -3.47
CA THR A 202 -14.19 -20.20 -3.81
C THR A 202 -15.10 -20.49 -5.01
N ARG A 203 -14.53 -20.89 -6.14
CA ARG A 203 -15.27 -21.48 -7.26
C ARG A 203 -15.50 -22.97 -7.04
#